data_AF-A0A2D6KHA9-F1
#
_entry.id   AF-A0A2D6KHA9-F1
#
_cell.length_a   1.000
_cell.length_b   1.000
_cell.length_c   1.000
_cell.angle_alpha   90.00
_cell.angle_beta   90.00
_cell.angle_gamma   90.00
#
_symmetry.space_group_name_H-M   'P 1'
#
loop_
_entity.id
_entity.type
_entity.pdbx_description
1 polymer ?
#
loop_
_entity_poly.entity_id
_entity_poly.type
_entity_poly.pdbx_seq_one_letter_code
_entity_poly.pdbx_strand_id
1 'polypeptide(L)'
;MSYPVVLTLASLRDIHEGLAWMMVIGNGMAGAWALAAHRVVVLRGRALWWFVALVQLSIVAQVTVGVGLVAGQGIDPPQFHLFYGFVAFITVGIVYSYRQSMRAHRYLLYGFASLFLMGLGIRAMLVGAG
;
A
#
# COMPACT_ATOMS: atom_id res chain seq x y z
N MET A 1 34.27 -7.36 -22.44
CA MET A 1 32.89 -7.46 -21.92
C MET A 1 32.94 -7.30 -20.42
N SER A 2 32.55 -6.13 -19.92
CA SER A 2 32.45 -5.83 -18.51
C SER A 2 31.18 -5.01 -18.34
N TYR A 3 30.16 -5.58 -17.69
CA TYR A 3 28.95 -4.83 -17.35
C TYR A 3 29.33 -3.83 -16.25
N PRO A 4 29.18 -2.51 -16.46
CA PRO A 4 29.30 -1.59 -15.35
C PRO A 4 28.08 -1.84 -14.45
N VAL A 5 28.34 -2.31 -13.22
CA VAL A 5 27.39 -2.20 -12.13
C VAL A 5 27.28 -0.71 -11.82
N VAL A 6 26.46 0.00 -12.59
CA VAL A 6 26.07 1.35 -12.24
C VAL A 6 25.12 1.19 -11.07
N LEU A 7 25.54 1.61 -9.88
CA LEU A 7 24.63 1.98 -8.81
C LEU A 7 23.82 3.18 -9.32
N THR A 8 22.79 2.93 -10.12
CA THR A 8 21.84 3.95 -10.54
C THR A 8 21.01 4.33 -9.32
N LEU A 9 21.08 5.59 -8.91
CA LEU A 9 20.06 6.15 -8.03
C LEU A 9 18.71 5.98 -8.75
N ALA A 10 17.79 5.24 -8.13
CA ALA A 10 16.46 5.03 -8.70
C ALA A 10 15.76 6.38 -8.89
N SER A 11 15.09 6.59 -10.04
CA SER A 11 14.33 7.81 -10.27
C SER A 11 13.10 7.86 -9.34
N LEU A 12 12.54 9.05 -9.11
CA LEU A 12 11.29 9.18 -8.33
C LEU A 12 10.15 8.34 -8.93
N ARG A 13 10.14 8.17 -10.26
CA ARG A 13 9.16 7.33 -10.96
C ARG A 13 9.40 5.84 -10.67
N ASP A 14 10.64 5.38 -10.69
CA ASP A 14 10.99 3.98 -10.36
C ASP A 14 10.62 3.66 -8.90
N ILE A 15 10.85 4.62 -7.99
CA ILE A 15 10.46 4.50 -6.59
C ILE A 15 8.93 4.43 -6.46
N HIS A 16 8.19 5.29 -7.16
CA HIS A 16 6.73 5.28 -7.17
C HIS A 16 6.17 3.96 -7.73
N GLU A 17 6.77 3.40 -8.77
CA GLU A 17 6.36 2.12 -9.33
C GLU A 17 6.68 0.95 -8.39
N GLY A 18 7.88 0.93 -7.80
CA GLY A 18 8.26 -0.10 -6.82
C GLY A 18 7.36 -0.09 -5.58
N LEU A 19 7.03 1.10 -5.07
CA LEU A 19 6.07 1.25 -3.97
C LEU A 19 4.66 0.81 -4.36
N ALA A 20 4.23 0.97 -5.63
CA ALA A 20 2.92 0.51 -6.10
C ALA A 20 2.81 -1.02 -6.03
N TRP A 21 3.85 -1.74 -6.48
CA TRP A 21 3.92 -3.19 -6.34
C TRP A 21 3.97 -3.63 -4.87
N MET A 22 4.73 -2.91 -4.02
CA MET A 22 4.74 -3.16 -2.58
C MET A 22 3.35 -2.98 -1.97
N MET A 23 2.60 -1.95 -2.38
CA MET A 23 1.22 -1.74 -1.94
C MET A 23 0.33 -2.92 -2.34
N VAL A 24 0.37 -3.35 -3.60
CA VAL A 24 -0.49 -4.45 -4.08
C VAL A 24 -0.14 -5.77 -3.39
N ILE A 25 1.10 -6.22 -3.51
CA ILE A 25 1.52 -7.54 -2.99
C ILE A 25 1.51 -7.53 -1.47
N GLY A 26 2.07 -6.49 -0.85
CA GLY A 26 2.14 -6.36 0.59
C GLY A 26 0.76 -6.34 1.25
N ASN A 27 -0.20 -5.58 0.70
CA ASN A 27 -1.55 -5.57 1.24
C ASN A 27 -2.32 -6.87 0.93
N GLY A 28 -2.08 -7.50 -0.21
CA GLY A 28 -2.62 -8.84 -0.48
C GLY A 28 -2.19 -9.85 0.58
N MET A 29 -0.89 -9.90 0.87
CA MET A 29 -0.30 -10.75 1.91
C MET A 29 -0.81 -10.38 3.31
N ALA A 30 -0.86 -9.09 3.64
CA ALA A 30 -1.31 -8.62 4.95
C ALA A 30 -2.78 -8.94 5.17
N GLY A 31 -3.60 -8.78 4.14
CA GLY A 31 -5.01 -9.13 4.12
C GLY A 31 -5.22 -10.62 4.36
N ALA A 32 -4.56 -11.46 3.56
CA ALA A 32 -4.62 -12.91 3.69
C ALA A 32 -4.15 -13.38 5.08
N TRP A 33 -3.02 -12.86 5.58
CA TRP A 33 -2.50 -13.23 6.90
C TRP A 33 -3.44 -12.77 8.03
N ALA A 34 -3.94 -11.54 8.01
CA ALA A 34 -4.85 -11.06 9.04
C ALA A 34 -6.18 -11.85 9.04
N LEU A 35 -6.75 -12.15 7.88
CA LEU A 35 -7.95 -13.00 7.77
C LEU A 35 -7.68 -14.43 8.26
N ALA A 36 -6.54 -15.02 7.92
CA ALA A 36 -6.15 -16.33 8.43
C ALA A 36 -5.98 -16.31 9.96
N ALA A 37 -5.35 -15.27 10.51
CA ALA A 37 -5.16 -15.07 11.94
C ALA A 37 -6.48 -14.85 12.72
N HIS A 38 -7.57 -14.46 12.04
CA HIS A 38 -8.89 -14.44 12.66
C HIS A 38 -9.30 -15.85 13.12
N ARG A 39 -9.04 -16.88 12.31
CA ARG A 39 -9.42 -18.28 12.57
C ARG A 39 -8.31 -19.10 13.22
N VAL A 40 -7.05 -18.86 12.85
CA VAL A 40 -5.89 -19.65 13.28
C VAL A 40 -5.07 -18.87 14.29
N VAL A 41 -5.11 -19.27 15.57
CA VAL A 41 -4.49 -18.54 16.68
C VAL A 41 -2.96 -18.44 16.55
N VAL A 42 -2.29 -19.48 16.04
CA VAL A 42 -0.83 -19.50 15.82
C VAL A 42 -0.34 -18.40 14.86
N LEU A 43 -1.20 -17.93 13.96
CA LEU A 43 -0.85 -16.85 13.02
C LEU A 43 -0.94 -15.45 13.67
N ARG A 44 -1.42 -15.36 14.92
CA ARG A 44 -1.51 -14.12 15.68
C ARG A 44 -0.16 -13.83 16.32
N GLY A 45 0.33 -12.61 16.16
CA GLY A 45 1.58 -12.21 16.81
C GLY A 45 1.98 -10.79 16.46
N ARG A 46 3.06 -10.31 17.08
CA ARG A 46 3.61 -8.96 16.81
C ARG A 46 4.10 -8.82 15.37
N ALA A 47 4.59 -9.90 14.77
CA ALA A 47 5.06 -9.91 13.38
C ALA A 47 3.97 -9.49 12.39
N LEU A 48 2.74 -9.99 12.54
CA LEU A 48 1.60 -9.58 11.72
C LEU A 48 1.38 -8.06 11.79
N TRP A 49 1.40 -7.49 13.00
CA TRP A 49 1.14 -6.06 13.17
C TRP A 49 2.26 -5.18 12.64
N TRP A 50 3.52 -5.60 12.78
CA TRP A 50 4.65 -4.91 12.16
C TRP A 50 4.59 -4.98 10.64
N PHE A 51 4.21 -6.13 10.08
CA PHE A 51 4.03 -6.29 8.64
C PHE A 51 2.89 -5.39 8.11
N VAL A 52 1.73 -5.40 8.76
CA VAL A 52 0.61 -4.50 8.43
C VAL A 52 1.03 -3.04 8.52
N ALA A 53 1.76 -2.63 9.58
CA ALA A 53 2.23 -1.26 9.74
C ALA A 53 3.20 -0.86 8.62
N LEU A 54 4.18 -1.70 8.29
CA LEU A 54 5.13 -1.47 7.20
C LEU A 54 4.41 -1.24 5.87
N VAL A 55 3.46 -2.12 5.54
CA VAL A 55 2.70 -2.07 4.29
C VAL A 55 1.74 -0.87 4.24
N GLN A 56 1.14 -0.47 5.37
CA GLN A 56 0.31 0.75 5.39
C GLN A 56 1.15 2.03 5.30
N LEU A 57 2.34 2.05 5.90
CA LEU A 57 3.28 3.16 5.77
C LEU A 57 3.78 3.32 4.33
N SER A 58 3.90 2.24 3.57
CA SER A 58 4.27 2.33 2.15
C SER A 58 3.22 3.07 1.32
N ILE A 59 1.94 3.10 1.75
CA ILE A 59 0.89 3.90 1.10
C ILE A 59 1.13 5.40 1.31
N VAL A 60 1.54 5.79 2.51
CA VAL A 60 1.91 7.17 2.80
C VAL A 60 3.12 7.58 1.97
N ALA A 61 4.12 6.68 1.86
CA ALA A 61 5.26 6.89 0.99
C ALA A 61 4.86 7.02 -0.49
N GLN A 62 3.99 6.13 -0.99
CA GLN A 62 3.46 6.18 -2.37
C GLN A 62 2.86 7.54 -2.69
N VAL A 63 1.94 8.02 -1.84
CA VAL A 63 1.25 9.30 -2.04
C VAL A 63 2.23 10.46 -1.97
N THR A 64 3.18 10.42 -1.03
CA THR A 64 4.21 11.47 -0.90
C THR A 64 5.09 11.56 -2.15
N VAL A 65 5.58 10.42 -2.65
CA VAL A 65 6.37 10.37 -3.88
C VAL A 65 5.53 10.80 -5.08
N GLY A 66 4.27 10.36 -5.16
CA GLY A 66 3.32 10.76 -6.20
C GLY A 66 3.10 12.28 -6.25
N VAL A 67 2.91 12.91 -5.09
CA VAL A 67 2.84 14.39 -4.99
C VAL A 67 4.14 15.03 -5.46
N GLY A 68 5.29 14.44 -5.15
CA GLY A 68 6.60 14.90 -5.65
C GLY A 68 6.72 14.84 -7.18
N LEU A 69 6.17 13.80 -7.83
CA LEU A 69 6.13 13.69 -9.29
C LEU A 69 5.25 14.79 -9.92
N VAL A 70 4.09 15.07 -9.33
CA VAL A 70 3.17 16.11 -9.83
C VAL A 70 3.77 17.51 -9.61
N ALA A 71 4.11 17.84 -8.36
CA ALA A 71 4.55 19.18 -7.99
C ALA A 71 5.99 19.50 -8.42
N GLY A 72 6.87 18.49 -8.46
CA GLY A 72 8.29 18.68 -8.75
C GLY A 72 8.69 18.38 -10.20
N GLN A 73 7.93 17.55 -10.92
CA GLN A 73 8.24 17.15 -12.30
C GLN A 73 7.15 17.49 -13.32
N GLY A 74 6.02 18.07 -12.88
CA GLY A 74 4.92 18.48 -13.77
C GLY A 74 4.25 17.30 -14.49
N ILE A 75 4.32 16.10 -13.91
CA ILE A 75 3.64 14.92 -14.46
C ILE A 75 2.17 15.02 -14.10
N ASP A 76 1.29 15.08 -15.10
CA ASP A 76 -0.16 15.04 -14.92
C ASP A 76 -0.67 13.59 -14.87
N PRO A 77 -1.11 13.07 -13.71
CA PRO A 77 -1.66 11.74 -13.62
C PRO A 77 -3.11 11.72 -14.13
N PRO A 78 -3.60 10.57 -14.62
CA PRO A 78 -5.02 10.41 -14.92
C PRO A 78 -5.89 10.75 -13.70
N GLN A 79 -7.00 11.46 -13.89
CA GLN A 79 -7.83 11.98 -12.78
C GLN A 79 -8.27 10.91 -11.78
N PHE A 80 -8.61 9.71 -12.25
CA PHE A 80 -8.99 8.58 -11.40
C PHE A 80 -7.81 8.01 -10.59
N HIS A 81 -6.56 8.19 -11.02
CA HIS A 81 -5.38 7.77 -10.26
C HIS A 81 -5.28 8.52 -8.93
N LEU A 82 -5.46 9.85 -8.97
CA LEU A 82 -5.47 10.70 -7.77
C LEU A 82 -6.60 10.29 -6.81
N PHE A 83 -7.78 9.98 -7.36
CA PHE A 83 -8.90 9.49 -6.57
C PHE A 83 -8.55 8.20 -5.82
N TYR A 84 -8.02 7.18 -6.50
CA TYR A 84 -7.67 5.91 -5.85
C TYR A 84 -6.56 6.08 -4.79
N GLY A 85 -5.54 6.90 -5.08
CA GLY A 85 -4.49 7.22 -4.11
C GLY A 85 -5.02 7.90 -2.85
N PHE A 86 -5.94 8.86 -3.01
CA PHE A 86 -6.59 9.54 -1.89
C PHE A 86 -7.46 8.57 -1.06
N VAL A 87 -8.29 7.76 -1.71
CA VAL A 87 -9.12 6.76 -1.01
C VAL A 87 -8.24 5.77 -0.26
N ALA A 88 -7.12 5.31 -0.85
CA ALA A 88 -6.18 4.43 -0.18
C ALA A 88 -5.59 5.08 1.09
N PHE A 89 -5.15 6.34 1.00
CA PHE A 89 -4.60 7.07 2.15
C PHE A 89 -5.63 7.27 3.28
N ILE A 90 -6.83 7.73 2.95
CA ILE A 90 -7.89 7.95 3.94
C ILE A 90 -8.35 6.62 4.57
N THR A 91 -8.37 5.52 3.81
CA THR A 91 -8.69 4.19 4.33
C THR A 91 -7.75 3.78 5.45
N VAL A 92 -6.44 4.04 5.33
CA VAL A 92 -5.47 3.79 6.40
C VAL A 92 -5.85 4.57 7.66
N GLY A 93 -6.19 5.86 7.52
CA GLY A 93 -6.62 6.71 8.64
C GLY A 93 -7.91 6.22 9.32
N ILE A 94 -8.90 5.80 8.54
CA ILE A 94 -10.17 5.25 9.05
C ILE A 94 -9.90 3.96 9.82
N VAL A 95 -9.19 3.01 9.21
CA VAL A 95 -8.86 1.72 9.84
C VAL A 95 -8.11 1.93 11.15
N TYR A 96 -7.12 2.82 11.16
CA TYR A 96 -6.41 3.18 12.38
C TYR A 96 -7.36 3.75 13.43
N SER A 97 -8.23 4.70 13.07
CA SER A 97 -9.18 5.33 13.99
C SER A 97 -10.13 4.33 14.65
N TYR A 98 -10.63 3.34 13.89
CA TYR A 98 -11.55 2.32 14.40
C TYR A 98 -10.86 1.14 15.12
N ARG A 99 -9.52 1.06 15.14
CA ARG A 99 -8.79 -0.11 15.67
C ARG A 99 -9.13 -0.46 17.13
N GLN A 100 -9.45 0.53 17.95
CA GLN A 100 -9.83 0.33 19.36
C GLN A 100 -11.30 -0.07 19.47
N SER A 101 -12.20 0.66 18.81
CA SER A 101 -13.64 0.36 18.79
C SER A 101 -13.94 -1.03 18.20
N MET A 102 -13.12 -1.50 17.26
CA MET A 102 -13.23 -2.81 16.64
C MET A 102 -12.19 -3.81 17.15
N ARG A 103 -11.66 -3.65 18.38
CA ARG A 103 -10.59 -4.52 18.92
C ARG A 103 -10.94 -6.02 18.86
N ALA A 104 -12.20 -6.39 19.08
CA ALA A 104 -12.68 -7.78 18.97
C ALA A 104 -12.59 -8.32 17.52
N HIS A 105 -12.75 -7.45 16.52
CA HIS A 105 -12.80 -7.78 15.09
C HIS A 105 -11.58 -7.25 14.33
N ARG A 106 -10.50 -6.86 15.02
CA ARG A 106 -9.33 -6.19 14.42
C ARG A 106 -8.69 -6.98 13.27
N TYR A 107 -8.67 -8.30 13.35
CA TYR A 107 -8.13 -9.15 12.27
C TYR A 107 -8.98 -9.07 11.00
N LEU A 108 -10.31 -8.98 11.13
CA LEU A 108 -11.20 -8.76 10.00
C LEU A 108 -11.09 -7.33 9.47
N LEU A 109 -11.04 -6.34 10.36
CA LEU A 109 -10.87 -4.92 10.00
C LEU A 109 -9.61 -4.73 9.14
N TYR A 110 -8.45 -5.15 9.65
CA TYR A 110 -7.19 -5.03 8.91
C TYR A 110 -7.11 -5.99 7.72
N GLY A 111 -7.72 -7.18 7.82
CA GLY A 111 -7.76 -8.16 6.74
C GLY A 111 -8.48 -7.65 5.50
N PHE A 112 -9.74 -7.25 5.66
CA PHE A 112 -10.54 -6.72 4.54
C PHE A 112 -10.02 -5.36 4.08
N ALA A 113 -9.58 -4.49 4.98
CA ALA A 113 -9.00 -3.22 4.58
C ALA A 113 -7.75 -3.41 3.71
N SER A 114 -6.84 -4.31 4.08
CA SER A 114 -5.67 -4.58 3.24
C SER A 114 -6.05 -5.19 1.89
N LEU A 115 -6.99 -6.15 1.82
CA LEU A 115 -7.45 -6.65 0.52
C LEU A 115 -8.10 -5.56 -0.35
N PHE A 116 -8.84 -4.63 0.27
CA PHE A 116 -9.41 -3.47 -0.41
C PHE A 116 -8.31 -2.53 -0.95
N LEU A 117 -7.28 -2.24 -0.14
CA LEU A 117 -6.13 -1.42 -0.53
C LEU A 117 -5.32 -2.06 -1.68
N MET A 118 -5.17 -3.39 -1.67
CA MET A 118 -4.62 -4.14 -2.81
C MET A 118 -5.47 -3.90 -4.07
N GLY A 119 -6.79 -4.05 -3.98
CA GLY A 119 -7.71 -3.83 -5.09
C GLY A 119 -7.64 -2.42 -5.66
N LEU A 120 -7.56 -1.40 -4.79
CA LEU A 120 -7.34 -0.01 -5.20
C LEU A 120 -6.00 0.17 -5.91
N GLY A 121 -4.93 -0.43 -5.40
CA GLY A 121 -3.60 -0.38 -6.04
C GLY A 121 -3.61 -0.97 -7.45
N ILE A 122 -4.20 -2.16 -7.62
CA ILE A 122 -4.38 -2.79 -8.94
C ILE A 122 -5.16 -1.86 -9.87
N ARG A 123 -6.27 -1.30 -9.40
CA ARG A 123 -7.11 -0.42 -10.22
C ARG A 123 -6.36 0.86 -10.61
N ALA A 124 -5.59 1.44 -9.71
CA ALA A 124 -4.78 2.64 -9.96
C ALA A 124 -3.67 2.38 -10.99
N MET A 125 -3.06 1.18 -10.96
CA MET A 125 -2.06 0.77 -11.96
C MET A 125 -2.67 0.56 -13.34
N LEU A 126 -3.84 -0.09 -13.42
CA LEU A 126 -4.52 -0.32 -14.70
C LEU A 126 -5.05 0.97 -15.34
N VAL A 127 -5.50 1.92 -14.53
CA VAL A 127 -5.93 3.25 -15.02
C VAL A 127 -4.75 4.12 -15.46
N GLY A 128 -3.55 3.90 -14.91
CA GLY A 128 -2.32 4.58 -15.34
C GLY A 128 -1.65 3.96 -16.57
N ALA A 129 -2.08 2.77 -17.01
CA ALA A 129 -1.49 2.03 -18.12
C ALA A 129 -2.17 2.30 -19.48
N GLY A 130 -3.29 3.03 -19.49
CA GLY A 130 -4.00 3.47 -20.70
C GLY A 130 -3.88 4.98 -20.89
#